data_AF-A0A3R8UY99-F1
#
_entry.id   AF-A0A3R8UY99-F1
#
_cell.length_a   1.000
_cell.length_b   1.000
_cell.length_c   1.000
_cell.angle_alpha   90.00
_cell.angle_beta   90.00
_cell.angle_gamma   90.00
#
_symmetry.space_group_name_H-M   'P 1'
#
loop_
_entity.id
_entity.type
_entity.pdbx_description
1 polymer ?
#
loop_
_entity_poly.entity_id
_entity_poly.type
_entity_poly.pdbx_seq_one_letter_code
_entity_poly.pdbx_strand_id
1 'polypeptide(L)' 'SLVNAPNNAHGTVTISGDRATFTPKLNWNGTTTFTYRANDGKANSNTATVTVTVTPVNDAPSVSNTT' A
#
# COMPACT_ATOMS: atom_id res chain seq x y z
N SER A 1 12.90 6.46 3.19
CA SER A 1 11.80 7.41 3.01
C SER A 1 11.03 7.12 1.73
N LEU A 2 9.74 7.50 1.70
CA LEU A 2 8.90 7.39 0.51
C LEU A 2 9.31 8.48 -0.50
N VAL A 3 9.42 8.12 -1.77
CA VAL A 3 9.76 9.05 -2.87
C VAL A 3 8.51 9.37 -3.68
N ASN A 4 7.81 8.32 -4.15
CA ASN A 4 6.53 8.47 -4.84
C ASN A 4 5.49 7.56 -4.19
N ALA A 5 4.39 8.14 -3.77
CA ALA A 5 3.25 7.40 -3.23
C ALA A 5 2.57 6.55 -4.32
N PRO A 6 1.83 5.48 -3.95
CA PRO A 6 0.91 4.84 -4.87
C PRO A 6 -0.24 5.79 -5.25
N ASN A 7 -1.04 5.39 -6.24
CA ASN A 7 -2.29 6.10 -6.52
C ASN A 7 -3.18 6.12 -5.27
N ASN A 8 -3.64 7.31 -4.87
CA ASN A 8 -4.49 7.51 -3.70
C ASN A 8 -5.83 6.76 -3.76
N ALA A 9 -6.31 6.41 -4.96
CA ALA A 9 -7.47 5.55 -5.14
C ALA A 9 -7.20 4.09 -4.73
N HIS A 10 -5.94 3.64 -4.75
CA HIS A 10 -5.52 2.29 -4.41
C HIS A 10 -5.25 2.13 -2.91
N GLY A 11 -4.66 3.15 -2.29
CA GLY A 11 -4.30 3.12 -0.87
C GLY A 11 -3.21 4.12 -0.52
N THR A 12 -2.61 3.94 0.66
CA THR A 12 -1.52 4.78 1.16
C THR A 12 -0.33 3.93 1.61
N VAL A 13 0.87 4.52 1.59
CA VAL A 13 2.09 3.89 2.12
C VAL A 13 2.67 4.75 3.23
N THR A 14 3.06 4.09 4.32
CA THR A 14 3.88 4.69 5.38
C THR A 14 5.18 3.91 5.51
N ILE A 15 6.29 4.62 5.76
CA ILE A 15 7.60 4.00 6.02
C ILE A 15 8.07 4.46 7.39
N SER A 16 8.33 3.51 8.29
CA SER A 16 8.83 3.75 9.64
C SER A 16 10.02 2.81 9.88
N GLY A 17 11.22 3.38 9.94
CA GLY A 17 12.46 2.60 10.00
C GLY A 17 12.65 1.72 8.76
N ASP A 18 12.80 0.42 9.00
CA ASP A 18 12.94 -0.64 8.00
C ASP A 18 11.59 -1.21 7.50
N ARG A 19 10.47 -0.77 8.09
CA ARG A 19 9.14 -1.28 7.74
C ARG A 19 8.40 -0.31 6.83
N ALA A 20 7.96 -0.82 5.68
CA ALA A 20 6.97 -0.18 4.82
C ALA A 20 5.60 -0.86 5.01
N THR A 21 4.56 -0.06 5.22
CA THR A 21 3.18 -0.55 5.38
C THR A 21 2.31 0.08 4.29
N PHE A 22 1.72 -0.77 3.45
CA PHE A 22 0.70 -0.38 2.48
C PHE A 22 -0.70 -0.67 3.05
N THR A 23 -1.54 0.36 3.10
CA THR A 23 -2.93 0.25 3.52
C THR A 23 -3.83 0.46 2.30
N PRO A 24 -4.43 -0.60 1.73
CA PRO A 24 -5.34 -0.47 0.61
C PRO A 24 -6.61 0.29 1.02
N LYS A 25 -7.25 0.95 0.05
CA LYS A 25 -8.57 1.53 0.26
C LYS A 25 -9.61 0.40 0.44
N LEU A 26 -10.67 0.65 1.20
CA LEU A 26 -11.74 -0.32 1.40
C LEU A 26 -12.27 -0.84 0.05
N ASN A 27 -12.40 -2.16 -0.07
CA ASN A 27 -12.84 -2.89 -1.28
C ASN A 27 -11.96 -2.68 -2.52
N TRP A 28 -10.77 -2.10 -2.38
CA TRP A 28 -9.82 -2.03 -3.48
C TRP A 28 -9.01 -3.33 -3.57
N ASN A 29 -8.95 -3.88 -4.78
CA ASN A 29 -8.10 -4.99 -5.15
C ASN A 29 -7.42 -4.67 -6.48
N GLY A 30 -6.23 -5.22 -6.72
CA GLY A 30 -5.44 -4.95 -7.91
C GLY A 30 -3.96 -4.77 -7.59
N THR A 31 -3.23 -4.23 -8.56
CA THR A 31 -1.79 -3.98 -8.45
C THR A 31 -1.50 -2.49 -8.39
N THR A 32 -0.61 -2.10 -7.49
CA THR A 32 -0.10 -0.74 -7.39
C THR A 32 1.41 -0.74 -7.20
N THR A 33 2.04 0.39 -7.50
CA THR A 33 3.47 0.59 -7.27
C THR A 33 3.70 1.81 -6.39
N PHE A 34 4.83 1.82 -5.69
CA PHE A 34 5.37 2.99 -5.02
C PHE A 34 6.89 2.94 -5.06
N THR A 35 7.56 4.08 -4.84
CA THR A 35 9.03 4.14 -4.85
C THR A 35 9.56 4.69 -3.54
N TYR A 36 10.73 4.20 -3.12
CA TYR A 36 11.37 4.60 -1.87
C TYR A 36 12.88 4.69 -2.02
N ARG A 37 13.54 5.30 -1.02
CA ARG A 37 14.99 5.26 -0.83
C ARG A 37 15.30 4.84 0.60
N ALA A 38 16.33 4.03 0.79
CA ALA A 38 16.91 3.82 2.10
C ALA A 38 17.83 4.99 2.47
N ASN A 39 18.02 5.21 3.78
CA ASN A 39 18.98 6.18 4.29
C ASN A 39 19.68 5.57 5.51
N ASP A 40 21.00 5.64 5.54
CA ASP A 40 21.85 5.06 6.60
C ASP A 40 22.29 6.11 7.64
N GLY A 41 21.67 7.28 7.64
CA GLY A 41 22.04 8.44 8.45
C GLY A 41 23.08 9.36 7.79
N LYS A 42 23.67 8.96 6.65
CA LYS A 42 24.66 9.77 5.92
C LYS A 42 24.21 10.07 4.50
N ALA A 43 23.72 9.06 3.78
CA ALA A 43 23.37 9.17 2.38
C ALA A 43 22.05 8.46 2.06
N ASN A 44 21.37 8.97 1.04
CA ASN A 44 20.23 8.27 0.45
C ASN A 44 20.72 7.25 -0.57
N SER A 45 20.10 6.08 -0.60
CA SER A 45 20.28 5.11 -1.67
C SER A 45 19.68 5.59 -2.98
N ASN A 46 19.91 4.82 -4.04
CA ASN A 46 19.14 4.91 -5.27
C ASN A 46 17.65 4.66 -4.98
N THR A 47 16.79 5.22 -5.84
CA THR A 47 15.35 4.95 -5.80
C THR A 47 15.08 3.49 -6.16
N ALA A 48 14.33 2.80 -5.32
CA ALA A 48 13.82 1.46 -5.57
C ALA A 48 12.29 1.49 -5.77
N THR A 49 11.78 0.58 -6.59
CA THR A 49 10.35 0.42 -6.87
C THR A 49 9.82 -0.82 -6.16
N VAL A 50 8.67 -0.69 -5.50
CA VAL A 50 7.92 -1.80 -4.90
C VAL A 50 6.62 -1.95 -5.65
N THR A 51 6.30 -3.20 -6.01
CA THR A 51 5.01 -3.59 -6.58
C THR A 51 4.22 -4.35 -5.54
N VAL A 52 2.98 -3.94 -5.31
CA VAL A 52 2.05 -4.57 -4.36
C VAL A 52 0.84 -5.08 -5.14
N THR A 53 0.47 -6.34 -4.90
CA THR A 53 -0.75 -6.94 -5.45
C THR A 53 -1.67 -7.33 -4.30
N VAL A 54 -2.88 -6.79 -4.32
CA VAL A 54 -3.96 -7.12 -3.40
C VAL A 54 -4.96 -8.01 -4.13
N THR A 55 -5.07 -9.26 -3.69
CA THR A 55 -6.02 -10.22 -4.22
C THR A 55 -7.40 -9.97 -3.62
N PRO A 56 -8.48 -9.98 -4.44
CA PRO A 56 -9.83 -9.87 -3.92
C PRO A 56 -10.18 -11.07 -3.03
N VAL A 57 -10.99 -10.83 -2.00
CA VAL A 57 -11.60 -11.86 -1.16
C VAL A 57 -13.10 -11.73 -1.31
N ASN A 58 -13.80 -12.85 -1.55
CA ASN A 58 -15.24 -12.84 -1.70
C ASN A 58 -15.94 -12.71 -0.35
N ASP A 59 -16.84 -11.73 -0.23
CA ASP A 59 -17.67 -11.54 0.96
C ASP A 59 -18.86 -12.51 0.96
N ALA A 60 -19.23 -13.01 2.14
CA ALA A 60 -20.45 -13.78 2.32
C ALA A 60 -21.69 -12.88 2.16
N PRO A 61 -22.81 -13.39 1.63
CA PRO A 61 -24.05 -12.62 1.57
C PRO A 61 -24.50 -12.22 2.97
N SER A 62 -24.81 -10.93 3.17
CA SER A 62 -25.39 -10.43 4.41
C SER A 62 -26.90 -10.26 4.25
N VAL A 63 -27.69 -10.92 5.10
CA VAL A 63 -29.14 -10.76 5.14
C VAL A 63 -29.48 -9.70 6.18
N SER A 64 -29.91 -8.51 5.73
CA SER A 64 -30.49 -7.51 6.61
C SER A 64 -31.92 -7.95 6.97
N ASN A 65 -32.15 -8.40 8.19
CA ASN A 65 -33.50 -8.73 8.65
C ASN A 65 -34.30 -7.42 8.80
N THR A 66 -35.12 -7.08 7.82
CA THR A 66 -36.12 -6.00 7.98
C THR A 66 -37.24 -6.54 8.87
N THR A 67 -37.43 -5.93 10.05
CA THR A 67 -38.60 -6.17 10.91
C THR A 67 -39.73 -5.23 10.53
#